data_AF-A0A479ZV90-F1
#
_entry.id   AF-A0A479ZV90-F1
#
_cell.length_a   1.000
_cell.length_b   1.000
_cell.length_c   1.000
_cell.angle_alpha   90.00
_cell.angle_beta   90.00
_cell.angle_gamma   90.00
#
_symmetry.space_group_name_H-M   'P 1'
#
loop_
_entity.id
_entity.type
_entity.pdbx_description
1 polymer ?
#
loop_
_entity_poly.entity_id
_entity_poly.type
_entity_poly.pdbx_seq_one_letter_code
_entity_poly.pdbx_strand_id
1 'polypeptide(L)'
;MTNLTYNQASFIKDDVSIRLNNLSNHLKQIQRLSEDHDNNEVVRTLIKETMYFIEWIAPDVEFDHAFELANLGRFLTRWLFNVEAWSYTETKNQFTKELENWNNRMLQMSKLLAA
;
A
#
# COMPACT_ATOMS: atom_id res chain seq x y z
N MET A 1 -5.87 8.30 -16.60
CA MET A 1 -4.64 8.53 -15.79
C MET A 1 -4.34 10.03 -15.59
N THR A 2 -5.36 10.91 -15.56
CA THR A 2 -5.18 12.37 -15.33
C THR A 2 -5.37 12.81 -13.87
N ASN A 3 -5.95 11.96 -13.01
CA ASN A 3 -6.18 12.29 -11.59
C ASN A 3 -4.96 12.03 -10.68
N LEU A 4 -4.01 11.17 -11.08
CA LEU A 4 -2.85 10.79 -10.24
C LEU A 4 -1.84 11.93 -10.07
N THR A 5 -1.58 12.72 -11.11
CA THR A 5 -0.63 13.83 -11.07
C THR A 5 -1.11 14.98 -10.19
N TYR A 6 -2.42 15.26 -10.18
CA TYR A 6 -3.04 16.23 -9.28
C TYR A 6 -2.97 15.77 -7.81
N ASN A 7 -3.09 14.46 -7.57
CA ASN A 7 -2.95 13.85 -6.25
C ASN A 7 -1.49 13.92 -5.74
N GLN A 8 -0.48 13.75 -6.60
CA GLN A 8 0.93 13.78 -6.17
C GLN A 8 1.34 15.12 -5.54
N ALA A 9 1.09 16.23 -6.25
CA ALA A 9 1.53 17.55 -5.80
C ALA A 9 0.85 17.99 -4.50
N SER A 10 -0.36 17.49 -4.22
CA SER A 10 -1.01 17.68 -2.92
C SER A 10 -0.44 16.73 -1.87
N PHE A 11 -0.24 15.46 -2.22
CA PHE A 11 0.21 14.42 -1.32
C PHE A 11 1.59 14.73 -0.72
N ILE A 12 2.56 15.13 -1.54
CA ILE A 12 3.94 15.40 -1.09
C ILE A 12 4.09 16.63 -0.19
N LYS A 13 3.05 17.48 -0.08
CA LYS A 13 3.06 18.64 0.83
C LYS A 13 2.86 18.23 2.29
N ASP A 14 2.24 17.08 2.51
CA ASP A 14 2.00 16.58 3.85
C ASP A 14 3.30 16.05 4.46
N ASP A 15 3.39 16.16 5.78
CA ASP A 15 4.48 15.54 6.54
C ASP A 15 4.57 14.04 6.24
N VAL A 16 5.79 13.50 6.27
CA VAL A 16 6.05 12.10 5.93
C VAL A 16 5.27 11.13 6.83
N SER A 17 5.06 11.49 8.11
CA SER A 17 4.25 10.71 9.05
C SER A 17 2.78 10.63 8.63
N ILE A 18 2.22 11.73 8.12
CA ILE A 18 0.84 11.82 7.60
C ILE A 18 0.72 10.98 6.33
N ARG A 19 1.67 11.09 5.40
CA ARG A 19 1.70 10.29 4.17
C ARG A 19 1.78 8.79 4.46
N LEU A 20 2.58 8.37 5.44
CA LEU A 20 2.64 6.98 5.89
C LEU A 20 1.33 6.50 6.53
N ASN A 21 0.64 7.37 7.28
CA ASN A 21 -0.68 7.06 7.82
C ASN A 21 -1.71 6.88 6.68
N ASN A 22 -1.66 7.74 5.66
CA ASN A 22 -2.48 7.63 4.46
C ASN A 22 -2.20 6.32 3.70
N LEU A 23 -0.93 5.94 3.55
CA LEU A 23 -0.53 4.65 3.01
C LEU A 23 -1.17 3.49 3.80
N SER A 24 -1.07 3.51 5.14
CA SER A 24 -1.70 2.51 6.02
C SER A 24 -3.23 2.44 5.82
N ASN A 25 -3.91 3.58 5.69
CA ASN A 25 -5.35 3.61 5.42
C ASN A 25 -5.69 2.99 4.06
N HIS A 26 -4.85 3.21 3.05
CA HIS A 26 -5.00 2.61 1.73
C HIS A 26 -4.83 1.07 1.78
N LEU A 27 -3.84 0.57 2.53
CA LEU A 27 -3.67 -0.87 2.76
C LEU A 27 -4.88 -1.49 3.46
N LYS A 28 -5.48 -0.81 4.45
CA LYS A 28 -6.73 -1.27 5.11
C LYS A 28 -7.91 -1.32 4.14
N GLN A 29 -8.00 -0.36 3.22
CA GLN A 29 -9.05 -0.36 2.20
C GLN A 29 -8.90 -1.54 1.25
N ILE A 30 -7.66 -1.81 0.80
CA ILE A 30 -7.33 -3.00 0.00
C ILE A 30 -7.73 -4.27 0.74
N GLN A 31 -7.35 -4.38 2.01
CA GLN A 31 -7.68 -5.53 2.86
C GLN A 31 -9.19 -5.78 2.92
N ARG A 32 -9.96 -4.75 3.27
CA ARG A 32 -11.42 -4.85 3.37
C ARG A 32 -12.07 -5.24 2.05
N LEU A 33 -11.68 -4.61 0.95
CA LEU A 33 -12.26 -4.90 -0.36
C LEU A 33 -11.86 -6.28 -0.89
N SER A 34 -10.74 -6.83 -0.40
CA SER A 34 -10.28 -8.18 -0.78
C SER A 34 -11.15 -9.30 -0.21
N GLU A 35 -12.05 -9.02 0.74
CA GLU A 35 -13.01 -10.00 1.27
C GLU A 35 -14.04 -10.45 0.21
N ASP A 36 -14.26 -9.62 -0.81
CA ASP A 36 -15.24 -9.85 -1.87
C ASP A 36 -14.54 -9.92 -3.24
N HIS A 37 -14.86 -10.96 -4.02
CA HIS A 37 -14.27 -11.18 -5.35
C HIS A 37 -14.77 -10.19 -6.40
N ASP A 38 -15.96 -9.63 -6.22
CA ASP A 38 -16.51 -8.62 -7.14
C ASP A 38 -15.67 -7.32 -7.13
N ASN A 39 -14.87 -7.12 -6.08
CA ASN A 39 -13.99 -5.97 -5.93
C ASN A 39 -12.57 -6.17 -6.49
N ASN A 40 -12.27 -7.29 -7.14
CA ASN A 40 -10.90 -7.62 -7.58
C ASN A 40 -10.26 -6.52 -8.44
N GLU A 41 -10.98 -5.95 -9.42
CA GLU A 41 -10.44 -4.87 -10.25
C GLU A 41 -10.23 -3.56 -9.49
N VAL A 42 -11.08 -3.27 -8.50
CA VAL A 42 -10.90 -2.12 -7.60
C VAL A 42 -9.65 -2.32 -6.75
N VAL A 43 -9.48 -3.52 -6.16
CA VAL A 43 -8.30 -3.89 -5.39
C VAL A 43 -7.03 -3.76 -6.21
N ARG A 44 -7.01 -4.27 -7.45
CA ARG A 44 -5.86 -4.11 -8.37
C ARG A 44 -5.52 -2.64 -8.61
N THR A 45 -6.54 -1.79 -8.75
CA THR A 45 -6.35 -0.35 -8.97
C THR A 45 -5.75 0.33 -7.74
N LEU A 46 -6.27 0.03 -6.55
CA LEU A 46 -5.73 0.54 -5.28
C LEU A 46 -4.30 0.06 -5.03
N ILE A 47 -3.96 -1.17 -5.40
CA ILE A 47 -2.57 -1.67 -5.32
C ILE A 47 -1.65 -0.82 -6.21
N LYS A 48 -2.06 -0.51 -7.45
CA LYS A 48 -1.29 0.35 -8.35
C LYS A 48 -1.16 1.77 -7.79
N GLU A 49 -2.22 2.32 -7.21
CA GLU A 49 -2.19 3.62 -6.54
C GLU A 49 -1.20 3.62 -5.36
N THR A 50 -1.23 2.56 -4.54
CA THR A 50 -0.32 2.36 -3.42
C THR A 50 1.15 2.36 -3.85
N MET A 51 1.48 1.86 -5.04
CA MET A 51 2.85 1.90 -5.56
C MET A 51 3.35 3.33 -5.74
N TYR A 52 2.49 4.25 -6.18
CA TYR A 52 2.86 5.65 -6.30
C TYR A 52 3.09 6.29 -4.93
N PHE A 53 2.27 5.98 -3.93
CA PHE A 53 2.49 6.50 -2.57
C PHE A 53 3.82 6.03 -2.00
N ILE A 54 4.18 4.76 -2.21
CA ILE A 54 5.49 4.22 -1.83
C ILE A 54 6.62 5.00 -2.49
N GLU A 55 6.54 5.21 -3.81
CA GLU A 55 7.52 5.97 -4.57
C GLU A 55 7.66 7.42 -4.08
N TRP A 56 6.55 8.04 -3.67
CA TRP A 56 6.53 9.43 -3.23
C TRP A 56 6.95 9.62 -1.76
N ILE A 57 6.88 8.58 -0.93
CA ILE A 57 7.34 8.61 0.46
C ILE A 57 8.82 8.28 0.56
N ALA A 58 9.30 7.31 -0.24
CA ALA A 58 10.64 6.75 -0.11
C ALA A 58 11.79 7.78 -0.10
N PRO A 59 11.77 8.89 -0.87
CA PRO A 59 12.84 9.89 -0.83
C PRO A 59 12.96 10.67 0.48
N ASP A 60 11.89 10.71 1.28
CA ASP A 60 11.77 11.56 2.47
C ASP A 60 11.93 10.78 3.78
N VAL A 61 12.39 9.53 3.70
CA VAL A 61 12.65 8.67 4.87
C VAL A 61 14.08 8.13 4.85
N GLU A 62 14.59 7.76 6.02
CA GLU A 62 15.88 7.09 6.16
C GLU A 62 15.95 5.77 5.39
N PHE A 63 17.17 5.35 5.04
CA PHE A 63 17.42 4.17 4.20
C PHE A 63 16.67 2.91 4.65
N ASP A 64 16.67 2.61 5.94
CA ASP A 64 16.01 1.41 6.48
C ASP A 64 14.48 1.45 6.25
N HIS A 65 13.88 2.64 6.38
CA HIS A 65 12.45 2.84 6.12
C HIS A 65 12.13 2.79 4.62
N ALA A 66 12.99 3.38 3.77
CA ALA A 66 12.86 3.26 2.32
C ALA A 66 12.97 1.80 1.85
N PHE A 67 13.83 1.00 2.49
CA PHE A 67 13.97 -0.43 2.22
C PHE A 67 12.70 -1.21 2.60
N GLU A 68 12.08 -0.93 3.74
CA GLU A 68 10.79 -1.52 4.13
C GLU A 68 9.68 -1.16 3.11
N LEU A 69 9.63 0.10 2.65
CA LEU A 69 8.70 0.55 1.62
C LEU A 69 8.91 -0.18 0.28
N ALA A 70 10.16 -0.40 -0.14
CA ALA A 70 10.47 -1.16 -1.33
C ALA A 70 10.04 -2.63 -1.22
N ASN A 71 10.18 -3.24 -0.04
CA ASN A 71 9.71 -4.60 0.20
C ASN A 71 8.18 -4.71 0.20
N LEU A 72 7.46 -3.70 0.71
CA LEU A 72 6.01 -3.59 0.54
C LEU A 72 5.64 -3.51 -0.95
N GLY A 73 6.34 -2.68 -1.72
CA GLY A 73 6.16 -2.57 -3.17
C GLY A 73 6.33 -3.92 -3.88
N ARG A 74 7.38 -4.66 -3.53
CA ARG A 74 7.64 -6.01 -4.05
C ARG A 74 6.53 -7.00 -3.69
N PHE A 75 6.07 -7.00 -2.43
CA PHE A 75 4.96 -7.83 -1.98
C PHE A 75 3.70 -7.56 -2.81
N LEU A 76 3.29 -6.30 -2.90
CA LEU A 76 2.10 -5.90 -3.65
C LEU A 76 2.20 -6.22 -5.15
N THR A 77 3.39 -6.04 -5.73
CA THR A 77 3.67 -6.42 -7.14
C THR A 77 3.48 -7.91 -7.38
N ARG A 78 4.00 -8.77 -6.49
CA ARG A 78 3.83 -10.23 -6.60
C ARG A 78 2.35 -10.62 -6.60
N TRP A 79 1.56 -9.99 -5.75
CA TRP A 79 0.12 -10.25 -5.67
C TRP A 79 -0.63 -9.72 -6.89
N LEU A 80 -0.30 -8.52 -7.37
CA LEU A 80 -0.92 -7.94 -8.56
C LEU A 80 -0.82 -8.86 -9.79
N PHE A 81 0.31 -9.56 -9.93
CA PHE A 81 0.57 -10.46 -11.05
C PHE A 81 0.30 -11.95 -10.77
N ASN A 82 -0.13 -12.31 -9.56
CA ASN A 82 -0.51 -13.69 -9.23
C ASN A 82 -1.93 -13.97 -9.71
N VAL A 83 -2.11 -14.78 -10.75
CA VAL A 83 -3.45 -15.13 -11.29
C VAL A 83 -4.32 -15.83 -10.25
N GLU A 84 -3.74 -16.73 -9.46
CA GLU A 84 -4.47 -17.52 -8.47
C GLU A 84 -5.08 -16.66 -7.36
N ALA A 85 -4.40 -15.57 -6.98
CA ALA A 85 -4.86 -14.63 -5.96
C ALA A 85 -6.24 -14.02 -6.26
N TRP A 86 -6.59 -13.94 -7.54
CA TRP A 86 -7.82 -13.33 -8.02
C TRP A 86 -8.89 -14.34 -8.38
N SER A 87 -8.58 -15.63 -8.32
CA SER A 87 -9.48 -16.72 -8.68
C SER A 87 -9.79 -17.64 -7.51
N TYR A 88 -8.90 -17.73 -6.52
CA TYR A 88 -9.02 -18.66 -5.39
C TYR A 88 -9.02 -17.94 -4.06
N THR A 89 -10.05 -18.22 -3.24
CA THR A 89 -10.21 -17.64 -1.91
C THR A 89 -9.05 -17.94 -0.97
N GLU A 90 -8.44 -19.13 -1.05
CA GLU A 90 -7.31 -19.52 -0.19
C GLU A 90 -6.09 -18.60 -0.42
N THR A 91 -5.71 -18.42 -1.69
CA THR A 91 -4.60 -17.54 -2.07
C THR A 91 -4.90 -16.10 -1.68
N LYS A 92 -6.16 -15.66 -1.81
CA LYS A 92 -6.59 -14.33 -1.35
C LYS A 92 -6.55 -14.16 0.17
N ASN A 93 -6.86 -15.19 0.94
CA ASN A 93 -6.76 -15.16 2.40
C ASN A 93 -5.30 -15.00 2.86
N GLN A 94 -4.37 -15.68 2.18
CA GLN A 94 -2.93 -15.52 2.44
C GLN A 94 -2.47 -14.08 2.18
N PHE A 95 -2.88 -13.49 1.05
CA PHE A 95 -2.64 -12.09 0.75
C PHE A 95 -3.12 -11.17 1.87
N THR A 96 -4.38 -11.31 2.27
CA THR A 96 -5.00 -10.47 3.31
C THR A 96 -4.25 -10.56 4.64
N LYS A 97 -3.82 -11.77 5.03
CA LYS A 97 -3.05 -11.98 6.27
C LYS A 97 -1.66 -11.33 6.22
N GLU A 98 -0.96 -11.45 5.10
CA GLU A 98 0.34 -10.80 4.94
C GLU A 98 0.22 -9.27 4.87
N LEU A 99 -0.84 -8.77 4.23
CA LEU A 99 -1.14 -7.34 4.12
C LEU A 99 -1.40 -6.71 5.50
N GLU A 100 -2.01 -7.43 6.43
CA GLU A 100 -2.19 -6.97 7.82
C GLU A 100 -0.85 -6.68 8.51
N ASN A 101 0.14 -7.56 8.33
CA ASN A 101 1.48 -7.36 8.89
C ASN A 101 2.14 -6.09 8.32
N TRP A 102 1.98 -5.85 7.01
CA TRP A 102 2.48 -4.65 6.37
C TRP A 102 1.81 -3.38 6.88
N ASN A 103 0.49 -3.42 7.05
CA ASN A 103 -0.27 -2.32 7.61
C ASN A 103 0.21 -1.94 9.02
N ASN A 104 0.44 -2.94 9.89
CA ASN A 104 0.99 -2.72 11.23
C ASN A 104 2.38 -2.07 11.19
N ARG A 105 3.25 -2.52 10.27
CA ARG A 105 4.58 -1.92 10.07
C ARG A 105 4.51 -0.47 9.61
N MET A 106 3.67 -0.15 8.62
CA MET A 106 3.51 1.23 8.11
C MET A 106 2.96 2.16 9.19
N LEU A 107 2.00 1.67 9.99
CA LEU A 107 1.45 2.44 11.10
C LEU A 107 2.49 2.67 12.20
N GLN A 108 3.34 1.69 12.50
CA GLN A 108 4.44 1.86 13.46
C GLN A 108 5.45 2.90 12.96
N MET A 109 5.84 2.83 11.68
CA MET A 109 6.74 3.79 11.06
C MET A 109 6.17 5.21 11.10
N SER A 110 4.89 5.38 10.75
CA SER A 110 4.19 6.66 10.84
C SER A 110 4.27 7.26 12.24
N LYS A 111 4.04 6.45 13.29
CA LYS A 111 4.13 6.91 14.69
C LYS A 111 5.54 7.30 15.11
N LEU A 112 6.55 6.56 14.66
CA LEU A 112 7.95 6.86 14.97
C LEU A 112 8.41 8.18 14.35
N LEU A 113 7.94 8.49 13.14
CA LEU A 113 8.29 9.71 12.42
C LEU A 113 7.41 10.92 12.78
N ALA A 114 6.39 10.73 13.61
CA ALA A 114 5.57 11.82 14.16
C ALA A 114 6.09 12.35 15.51
N ALA A 115 7.12 11.71 16.08
CA ALA A 115 7.70 12.01 17.39
C ALA A 115 8.95 12.87 17.27
#